data_AF-A0A6J8C5H4-F1
#
_entry.id   AF-A0A6J8C5H4-F1
#
_cell.length_a   1.000
_cell.length_b   1.000
_cell.length_c   1.000
_cell.angle_alpha   90.00
_cell.angle_beta   90.00
_cell.angle_gamma   90.00
#
_symmetry.space_group_name_H-M   'P 1'
#
loop_
_entity.id
_entity.type
_entity.pdbx_description
1 polymer ?
#
loop_
_entity_poly.entity_id
_entity_poly.type
_entity_poly.pdbx_seq_one_letter_code
_entity_poly.pdbx_strand_id
1 'polypeptide(L)'
;MEPEEYADKFSSTVTNGFIALEIAIGLKLGLFNSLNTFTSQVTSKELAVSCKLKERYVREWLGCLSAAGFVCITPDDKYFIPEACKPHTESNTISNVLDFGCGPGCLTIKLAEHLPKAKVYGIDIDRNSIEKAKEKKAKENIPNVEFVLLENDHLDESWTKKFDWITMVDVLHDLPNPNLSISDIKRILKDDGIVSLIDPCVHSDHKMNLGNQSAAMLYVFSTFLRLPCSMSREPAAANGSAE
;
A
#
# COMPACT_ATOMS: atom_id res chain seq x y z
N MET A 1 -16.14 30.28 -5.68
CA MET A 1 -16.93 29.06 -5.41
C MET A 1 -18.32 29.53 -5.10
N GLU A 2 -19.25 29.23 -5.99
CA GLU A 2 -20.65 29.61 -5.82
C GLU A 2 -21.32 28.76 -4.73
N PRO A 3 -22.42 29.21 -4.10
CA PRO A 3 -23.08 28.46 -3.02
C PRO A 3 -23.49 27.03 -3.40
N GLU A 4 -23.94 26.81 -4.64
CA GLU A 4 -24.30 25.48 -5.15
C GLU A 4 -23.07 24.57 -5.26
N GLU A 5 -21.97 25.09 -5.79
CA GLU A 5 -20.69 24.36 -5.90
C GLU A 5 -20.14 23.95 -4.53
N TYR A 6 -20.31 24.82 -3.52
CA TYR A 6 -19.93 24.49 -2.14
C TYR A 6 -20.82 23.38 -1.54
N ALA A 7 -22.14 23.44 -1.78
CA ALA A 7 -23.08 22.42 -1.31
C ALA A 7 -22.81 21.05 -1.96
N ASP A 8 -22.52 21.03 -3.25
CA ASP A 8 -22.16 19.80 -3.99
C ASP A 8 -20.84 19.22 -3.48
N LYS A 9 -19.83 20.07 -3.27
CA LYS A 9 -18.56 19.64 -2.68
C LYS A 9 -18.76 19.04 -1.28
N PHE A 10 -19.58 19.68 -0.46
CA PHE A 10 -19.90 19.17 0.88
C PHE A 10 -20.60 17.81 0.82
N SER A 11 -21.63 17.69 -0.01
CA SER A 11 -22.37 16.44 -0.20
C SER A 11 -21.48 15.32 -0.73
N SER A 12 -20.67 15.59 -1.75
CA SER A 12 -19.72 14.63 -2.32
C SER A 12 -18.70 14.15 -1.28
N THR A 13 -18.17 15.05 -0.44
CA THR A 13 -17.23 14.69 0.62
C THR A 13 -17.86 13.72 1.61
N VAL A 14 -19.09 13.99 2.06
CA VAL A 14 -19.81 13.11 2.99
C VAL A 14 -20.10 11.75 2.35
N THR A 15 -20.57 11.73 1.10
CA THR A 15 -20.83 10.50 0.34
C THR A 15 -19.57 9.65 0.19
N ASN A 16 -18.43 10.25 -0.16
CA ASN A 16 -17.15 9.56 -0.27
C ASN A 16 -16.71 8.97 1.07
N GLY A 17 -17.00 9.64 2.19
CA GLY A 17 -16.79 9.11 3.53
C GLY A 17 -17.56 7.81 3.80
N PHE A 18 -18.84 7.74 3.40
CA PHE A 18 -19.64 6.52 3.51
C PHE A 18 -19.13 5.40 2.60
N ILE A 19 -18.75 5.72 1.36
CA ILE A 19 -18.18 4.75 0.42
C ILE A 19 -16.88 4.15 0.98
N ALA A 20 -16.02 4.99 1.59
CA ALA A 20 -14.80 4.51 2.24
C ALA A 20 -15.07 3.50 3.35
N LEU A 21 -16.16 3.65 4.11
CA LEU A 21 -16.58 2.67 5.11
C LEU A 21 -16.98 1.33 4.47
N GLU A 22 -17.72 1.36 3.36
CA GLU A 22 -18.11 0.15 2.63
C GLU A 22 -16.91 -0.59 2.01
N ILE A 23 -15.91 0.15 1.53
CA ILE A 23 -14.63 -0.42 1.10
C ILE A 23 -13.94 -1.11 2.29
N ALA A 24 -13.87 -0.45 3.45
CA ALA A 24 -13.26 -1.03 4.64
C ALA A 24 -13.99 -2.31 5.11
N ILE A 25 -15.32 -2.33 5.06
CA ILE A 25 -16.14 -3.53 5.34
C ILE A 25 -15.80 -4.65 4.34
N GLY A 26 -15.74 -4.33 3.05
CA GLY A 26 -15.39 -5.27 2.00
C GLY A 26 -14.04 -5.94 2.20
N LEU A 27 -13.02 -5.15 2.57
CA LEU A 27 -11.68 -5.66 2.88
C LEU A 27 -11.68 -6.55 4.13
N LYS A 28 -12.33 -6.11 5.21
CA LYS A 28 -12.38 -6.85 6.48
C LYS A 28 -13.12 -8.18 6.37
N LEU A 29 -14.16 -8.25 5.54
CA LEU A 29 -14.96 -9.45 5.32
C LEU A 29 -14.40 -10.34 4.19
N GLY A 30 -13.33 -9.93 3.52
CA GLY A 30 -12.72 -10.69 2.42
C GLY A 30 -13.57 -10.72 1.14
N LEU A 31 -14.52 -9.80 0.99
CA LEU A 31 -15.44 -9.76 -0.16
C LEU A 31 -14.70 -9.45 -1.46
N PHE A 32 -13.77 -8.49 -1.45
CA PHE A 32 -12.95 -8.17 -2.62
C PHE A 32 -12.05 -9.34 -3.03
N ASN A 33 -11.41 -10.00 -2.06
CA ASN A 33 -10.55 -11.16 -2.33
C ASN A 33 -11.36 -12.28 -2.96
N SER A 34 -12.53 -12.61 -2.39
CA SER A 34 -13.40 -13.64 -2.94
C SER A 34 -13.88 -13.29 -4.35
N LEU A 35 -14.32 -12.05 -4.57
CA LEU A 35 -14.73 -11.58 -5.89
C LEU A 35 -13.59 -11.70 -6.94
N ASN A 36 -12.35 -11.48 -6.51
CA ASN A 36 -11.16 -11.62 -7.37
C ASN A 36 -10.81 -13.09 -7.71
N THR A 37 -11.22 -14.07 -6.90
CA THR A 37 -10.98 -15.49 -7.20
C THR A 37 -11.83 -16.05 -8.32
N PHE A 38 -12.95 -15.40 -8.65
CA PHE A 38 -13.81 -15.84 -9.72
C PHE A 38 -13.24 -15.43 -11.08
N THR A 39 -13.12 -16.40 -11.98
CA THR A 39 -12.71 -16.18 -13.38
C THR A 39 -13.85 -15.66 -14.25
N SER A 40 -15.09 -15.75 -13.75
CA SER A 40 -16.31 -15.27 -14.39
C SER A 40 -17.09 -14.32 -13.48
N GLN A 41 -18.04 -13.58 -14.06
CA GLN A 41 -18.97 -12.73 -13.33
C GLN A 41 -19.86 -13.57 -12.39
N VAL A 42 -20.21 -13.04 -11.22
CA VAL A 42 -20.92 -13.78 -10.17
C VAL A 42 -22.16 -13.07 -9.65
N THR A 43 -23.15 -13.83 -9.21
CA THR A 43 -24.31 -13.31 -8.50
C THR A 43 -23.98 -12.95 -7.04
N SER A 44 -24.80 -12.10 -6.41
CA SER A 44 -24.70 -11.80 -4.97
C SER A 44 -24.77 -13.06 -4.10
N LYS A 45 -25.56 -14.05 -4.52
CA LYS A 45 -25.74 -15.32 -3.81
C LYS A 45 -24.49 -16.19 -3.83
N GLU A 46 -23.83 -16.31 -4.98
CA GLU A 46 -22.58 -17.06 -5.12
C GLU A 46 -21.46 -16.44 -4.28
N LEU A 47 -21.32 -15.11 -4.33
CA LEU A 47 -20.35 -14.40 -3.50
C LEU A 47 -20.65 -14.58 -2.01
N ALA A 48 -21.91 -14.45 -1.60
CA ALA A 48 -22.29 -14.64 -0.19
C ALA A 48 -22.00 -16.05 0.32
N VAL A 49 -22.24 -17.07 -0.49
CA VAL A 49 -21.90 -18.47 -0.15
C VAL A 49 -20.39 -18.61 0.02
N SER A 50 -19.58 -18.06 -0.89
CA SER A 50 -18.11 -18.15 -0.83
C SER A 50 -17.52 -17.52 0.44
N CYS A 51 -18.09 -16.39 0.88
CA CYS A 51 -17.65 -15.68 2.08
C CYS A 51 -18.35 -16.15 3.37
N LYS A 52 -19.30 -17.09 3.29
CA LYS A 52 -20.16 -17.54 4.41
C LYS A 52 -20.93 -16.37 5.06
N LEU A 53 -21.43 -15.46 4.24
CA LEU A 53 -22.18 -14.27 4.66
C LEU A 53 -23.66 -14.38 4.25
N LYS A 54 -24.50 -13.53 4.85
CA LYS A 54 -25.90 -13.42 4.47
C LYS A 54 -26.03 -12.66 3.16
N GLU A 55 -26.63 -13.29 2.15
CA GLU A 55 -26.77 -12.75 0.79
C GLU A 55 -27.34 -11.33 0.74
N ARG A 56 -28.37 -11.03 1.55
CA ARG A 56 -28.98 -9.71 1.57
C ARG A 56 -27.98 -8.59 1.87
N TYR A 57 -27.04 -8.81 2.79
CA TYR A 57 -26.01 -7.81 3.12
C TYR A 57 -24.98 -7.69 2.01
N VAL A 58 -24.56 -8.80 1.42
CA VAL A 58 -23.62 -8.82 0.30
C VAL A 58 -24.22 -8.08 -0.91
N ARG A 59 -25.52 -8.25 -1.17
CA ARG A 59 -26.21 -7.56 -2.27
C ARG A 59 -26.29 -6.05 -2.07
N GLU A 60 -26.59 -5.57 -0.86
CA GLU A 60 -26.58 -4.12 -0.58
C GLU A 60 -25.17 -3.54 -0.72
N TRP A 61 -24.16 -4.25 -0.22
CA TRP A 61 -22.76 -3.86 -0.37
C TRP A 61 -22.33 -3.78 -1.84
N LEU A 62 -22.67 -4.79 -2.64
CA LEU A 62 -22.44 -4.79 -4.10
C LEU A 62 -23.18 -3.64 -4.79
N GLY A 63 -24.41 -3.34 -4.37
CA GLY A 63 -25.19 -2.21 -4.89
C GLY A 63 -24.50 -0.87 -4.61
N CYS A 64 -24.00 -0.66 -3.39
CA CYS A 64 -23.23 0.53 -3.05
C CYS A 64 -21.98 0.68 -3.92
N LEU A 65 -21.15 -0.37 -4.01
CA LEU A 65 -19.91 -0.31 -4.79
C LEU A 65 -20.14 -0.22 -6.30
N SER A 66 -21.26 -0.76 -6.79
CA SER A 66 -21.63 -0.61 -8.20
C SER A 66 -22.08 0.82 -8.51
N ALA A 67 -22.89 1.42 -7.63
CA ALA A 67 -23.28 2.83 -7.76
C ALA A 67 -22.08 3.77 -7.65
N ALA A 68 -21.08 3.42 -6.84
CA ALA A 68 -19.83 4.16 -6.70
C ALA A 68 -18.79 3.87 -7.81
N GLY A 69 -19.07 2.95 -8.74
CA GLY A 69 -18.19 2.63 -9.88
C GLY A 69 -16.98 1.75 -9.57
N PHE A 70 -16.93 1.12 -8.39
CA PHE A 70 -15.84 0.18 -8.01
C PHE A 70 -16.09 -1.25 -8.46
N VAL A 71 -17.35 -1.62 -8.65
CA VAL A 71 -17.77 -2.95 -9.12
C VAL A 71 -18.68 -2.78 -10.32
N CYS A 72 -18.48 -3.59 -11.37
CA CYS A 72 -19.37 -3.60 -12.52
C CYS A 72 -20.50 -4.60 -12.30
N ILE A 73 -21.70 -4.28 -12.79
CA ILE A 73 -22.86 -5.17 -12.82
C ILE A 73 -23.33 -5.33 -14.27
N THR A 74 -23.74 -6.54 -14.60
CA THR A 74 -24.31 -6.92 -15.91
C THR A 74 -25.84 -6.89 -15.89
N PRO A 75 -26.50 -6.87 -17.07
CA PRO A 75 -27.97 -6.91 -17.14
C PRO A 75 -28.60 -8.16 -16.50
N ASP A 76 -27.86 -9.25 -16.31
CA ASP A 76 -28.29 -10.47 -15.64
C ASP A 76 -27.89 -10.53 -14.14
N ASP A 77 -27.69 -9.36 -13.51
CA ASP A 77 -27.38 -9.20 -12.08
C ASP A 77 -26.11 -9.93 -11.62
N LYS A 78 -25.10 -10.01 -12.50
CA LYS A 78 -23.77 -10.53 -12.14
C LYS A 78 -22.75 -9.41 -12.02
N TYR A 79 -21.93 -9.54 -10.99
CA TYR A 79 -20.95 -8.57 -10.54
C TYR A 79 -19.53 -9.03 -10.87
N PHE A 80 -18.64 -8.08 -11.16
CA PHE A 80 -17.22 -8.33 -11.40
C PHE A 80 -16.38 -7.06 -11.21
N ILE A 81 -15.08 -7.25 -10.98
CA ILE A 81 -14.08 -6.18 -11.06
C ILE A 81 -13.41 -6.29 -12.43
N PRO A 82 -13.33 -5.20 -13.23
CA PRO A 82 -12.64 -5.22 -14.52
C PRO A 82 -11.19 -5.70 -14.38
N GLU A 83 -10.70 -6.50 -15.34
CA GLU A 83 -9.35 -7.07 -15.29
C GLU A 83 -8.26 -5.99 -15.17
N ALA A 84 -8.45 -4.85 -15.86
CA ALA A 84 -7.55 -3.70 -15.77
C ALA A 84 -7.47 -3.08 -14.35
N CYS A 85 -8.49 -3.27 -13.53
CA CYS A 85 -8.54 -2.80 -12.15
C CYS A 85 -8.09 -3.87 -11.14
N LYS A 86 -7.87 -5.11 -11.59
CA LYS A 86 -7.32 -6.16 -10.73
C LYS A 86 -5.82 -5.93 -10.55
N PRO A 87 -5.29 -6.17 -9.35
CA PRO A 87 -3.85 -6.12 -9.15
C PRO A 87 -3.19 -7.13 -10.07
N HIS A 88 -2.21 -6.67 -10.85
CA HIS A 88 -1.43 -7.54 -11.74
C HIS A 88 -0.57 -8.46 -10.85
N THR A 89 -1.03 -9.68 -10.63
CA THR A 89 -0.30 -10.70 -9.89
C THR A 89 0.16 -11.82 -10.83
N GLU A 90 0.86 -11.47 -11.90
CA GLU A 90 1.65 -12.46 -12.65
C GLU A 90 2.95 -12.74 -11.90
N SER A 91 2.85 -13.47 -10.77
CA SER A 91 4.01 -13.79 -9.94
C SER A 91 4.30 -15.29 -9.94
N ASN A 92 4.68 -15.82 -11.11
CA ASN A 92 5.30 -17.15 -11.18
C ASN A 92 6.84 -17.10 -11.27
N THR A 93 7.46 -15.91 -11.29
CA THR A 93 8.92 -15.73 -11.40
C THR A 93 9.58 -15.00 -10.23
N ILE A 94 8.81 -14.33 -9.36
CA ILE A 94 9.37 -13.55 -8.23
C ILE A 94 9.87 -14.50 -7.15
N SER A 95 11.17 -14.41 -6.83
CA SER A 95 11.82 -15.27 -5.85
C SER A 95 12.24 -14.53 -4.58
N ASN A 96 12.69 -13.28 -4.70
CA ASN A 96 13.10 -12.44 -3.58
C ASN A 96 12.46 -11.06 -3.66
N VAL A 97 11.77 -10.66 -2.59
CA VAL A 97 11.14 -9.34 -2.46
C VAL A 97 11.73 -8.60 -1.25
N LEU A 98 11.97 -7.29 -1.39
CA LEU A 98 12.37 -6.42 -0.29
C LEU A 98 11.32 -5.35 -0.04
N ASP A 99 10.88 -5.21 1.20
CA ASP A 99 10.11 -4.09 1.71
C ASP A 99 11.05 -3.17 2.48
N PHE A 100 11.46 -2.07 1.86
CA PHE A 100 12.46 -1.13 2.38
C PHE A 100 11.76 -0.01 3.16
N GLY A 101 12.04 0.08 4.46
CA GLY A 101 11.29 0.88 5.43
C GLY A 101 9.99 0.19 5.86
N CYS A 102 10.08 -1.08 6.25
CA CYS A 102 8.92 -1.94 6.48
C CYS A 102 8.09 -1.59 7.74
N GLY A 103 8.63 -0.75 8.63
CA GLY A 103 8.06 -0.45 9.94
C GLY A 103 7.72 -1.74 10.71
N PRO A 104 6.51 -1.85 11.29
CA PRO A 104 6.08 -3.04 12.03
C PRO A 104 5.73 -4.24 11.12
N GLY A 105 6.08 -4.20 9.83
CA GLY A 105 6.03 -5.34 8.91
C GLY A 105 4.65 -5.66 8.35
N CYS A 106 3.70 -4.72 8.38
CA CYS A 106 2.34 -4.94 7.88
C CYS A 106 2.30 -5.30 6.40
N LEU A 107 2.99 -4.54 5.55
CA LEU A 107 3.07 -4.80 4.12
C LEU A 107 3.91 -6.05 3.84
N THR A 108 5.10 -6.15 4.44
CA THR A 108 6.00 -7.31 4.32
C THR A 108 5.28 -8.65 4.56
N ILE A 109 4.50 -8.73 5.63
CA ILE A 109 3.71 -9.93 5.96
C ILE A 109 2.66 -10.20 4.87
N LYS A 110 1.95 -9.16 4.43
CA LYS A 110 0.93 -9.32 3.41
C LYS A 110 1.50 -9.78 2.08
N LEU A 111 2.65 -9.24 1.67
CA LEU A 111 3.39 -9.68 0.50
C LEU A 111 3.76 -11.16 0.61
N ALA A 112 4.24 -11.60 1.77
CA ALA A 112 4.63 -12.99 1.99
C ALA A 112 3.45 -13.98 1.94
N GLU A 113 2.27 -13.59 2.43
CA GLU A 113 1.04 -14.38 2.28
C GLU A 113 0.64 -14.55 0.81
N HIS A 114 0.82 -13.50 -0.02
CA HIS A 114 0.46 -13.52 -1.44
C HIS A 114 1.53 -14.18 -2.31
N LEU A 115 2.76 -14.25 -1.83
CA LEU A 115 3.93 -14.79 -2.52
C LEU A 115 4.52 -15.97 -1.74
N PRO A 116 3.77 -17.07 -1.54
CA PRO A 116 4.18 -18.17 -0.65
C PRO A 116 5.46 -18.90 -1.13
N LYS A 117 5.83 -18.74 -2.40
CA LYS A 117 7.06 -19.31 -2.98
C LYS A 117 8.25 -18.35 -2.93
N ALA A 118 8.00 -17.04 -2.76
CA ALA A 118 9.04 -16.05 -2.68
C ALA A 118 9.52 -15.92 -1.23
N LYS A 119 10.79 -15.54 -1.07
CA LYS A 119 11.33 -15.08 0.19
C LYS A 119 11.17 -13.56 0.26
N VAL A 120 10.50 -13.08 1.32
CA VAL A 120 10.21 -11.66 1.52
C VAL A 120 11.07 -11.14 2.67
N TYR A 121 11.70 -10.00 2.45
CA TYR A 121 12.55 -9.33 3.40
C TYR A 121 11.89 -8.01 3.81
N GLY A 122 11.82 -7.71 5.10
CA GLY A 122 11.45 -6.40 5.61
C GLY A 122 12.64 -5.76 6.29
N ILE A 123 13.03 -4.57 5.88
CA ILE A 123 14.13 -3.84 6.51
C ILE A 123 13.65 -2.49 7.03
N ASP A 124 14.10 -2.12 8.23
CA ASP A 124 13.80 -0.82 8.84
C ASP A 124 14.96 -0.39 9.75
N ILE A 125 15.11 0.92 9.96
CA ILE A 125 16.10 1.51 10.87
C ILE A 125 15.62 1.48 12.33
N ASP A 126 14.31 1.42 12.58
CA ASP A 126 13.72 1.40 13.91
C ASP A 126 13.68 -0.01 14.50
N ARG A 127 14.52 -0.22 15.52
CA ARG A 127 14.61 -1.49 16.25
C ARG A 127 13.26 -1.92 16.84
N ASN A 128 12.48 -0.98 17.39
CA ASN A 128 11.20 -1.29 18.01
C ASN A 128 10.18 -1.81 16.98
N SER A 129 10.18 -1.21 15.79
CA SER A 129 9.35 -1.66 14.66
C SER A 129 9.74 -3.06 14.20
N ILE A 130 11.04 -3.36 14.07
CA ILE A 130 11.52 -4.70 13.72
C ILE A 130 11.18 -5.75 14.77
N GLU A 131 11.25 -5.41 16.07
CA GLU A 131 10.85 -6.32 17.15
C GLU A 131 9.35 -6.66 17.05
N LYS A 132 8.48 -5.65 16.90
CA LYS A 132 7.04 -5.86 16.67
C LYS A 132 6.75 -6.68 15.41
N ALA A 133 7.50 -6.45 14.34
CA ALA A 133 7.37 -7.18 13.09
C ALA A 133 7.70 -8.67 13.27
N LYS A 134 8.77 -8.98 14.02
CA LYS A 134 9.16 -10.36 14.37
C LYS A 134 8.13 -11.04 15.26
N GLU A 135 7.57 -10.34 16.25
CA GLU A 135 6.47 -10.85 17.08
C GLU A 135 5.24 -11.19 16.22
N LYS A 136 4.86 -10.28 15.32
CA LYS A 136 3.74 -10.48 14.40
C LYS A 136 3.96 -11.68 13.49
N LYS A 137 5.15 -11.81 12.89
CA LYS A 137 5.55 -13.00 12.10
C LYS A 137 5.38 -14.29 12.89
N ALA A 138 5.85 -14.32 14.15
CA ALA A 138 5.77 -15.50 15.00
C ALA A 138 4.31 -15.87 15.33
N LYS A 139 3.49 -14.86 15.62
CA LYS A 139 2.06 -15.02 15.92
C LYS A 139 1.25 -15.53 14.71
N GLU A 140 1.54 -15.01 13.53
CA GLU A 140 0.82 -15.34 12.29
C GLU A 140 1.43 -16.54 11.54
N ASN A 141 2.55 -17.08 12.05
CA ASN A 141 3.26 -18.25 11.52
C ASN A 141 3.62 -18.13 10.03
N ILE A 142 4.31 -17.06 9.65
CA ILE A 142 4.66 -16.75 8.26
C ILE A 142 6.15 -17.09 8.02
N PRO A 143 6.48 -18.25 7.43
CA PRO A 143 7.84 -18.78 7.43
C PRO A 143 8.75 -18.11 6.39
N ASN A 144 8.19 -17.55 5.32
CA ASN A 144 8.92 -16.98 4.19
C ASN A 144 9.30 -15.49 4.36
N VAL A 145 9.18 -14.94 5.58
CA VAL A 145 9.58 -13.56 5.90
C VAL A 145 10.89 -13.50 6.69
N GLU A 146 11.76 -12.56 6.36
CA GLU A 146 12.95 -12.23 7.14
C GLU A 146 12.97 -10.73 7.49
N PHE A 147 12.99 -10.39 8.78
CA PHE A 147 13.05 -9.00 9.23
C PHE A 147 14.47 -8.63 9.66
N VAL A 148 15.01 -7.58 9.04
CA VAL A 148 16.39 -7.12 9.18
C VAL A 148 16.40 -5.70 9.76
N LEU A 149 17.26 -5.45 10.75
CA LEU A 149 17.48 -4.09 11.26
C LEU A 149 18.60 -3.44 10.46
N LEU A 150 18.35 -2.23 9.94
CA LEU A 150 19.36 -1.43 9.25
C LEU A 150 20.13 -0.57 10.26
N GLU A 151 21.29 -1.05 10.70
CA GLU A 151 22.08 -0.35 11.72
C GLU A 151 22.93 0.80 11.13
N ASN A 152 23.56 0.62 9.96
CA ASN A 152 24.64 1.50 9.46
C ASN A 152 24.35 2.20 8.12
N ASP A 153 23.10 2.51 7.81
CA ASP A 153 22.64 3.17 6.55
C ASP A 153 23.02 2.46 5.24
N HIS A 154 23.66 1.28 5.34
CA HIS A 154 24.10 0.45 4.23
C HIS A 154 23.44 -0.92 4.25
N LEU A 155 22.97 -1.33 3.08
CA LEU A 155 22.46 -2.67 2.86
C LEU A 155 23.60 -3.68 2.75
N ASP A 156 23.36 -4.90 3.23
CA ASP A 156 24.29 -6.03 3.18
C ASP A 156 24.98 -6.14 1.79
N GLU A 157 26.31 -6.16 1.80
CA GLU A 157 27.13 -6.19 0.59
C GLU A 157 26.84 -7.44 -0.26
N SER A 158 26.44 -8.55 0.38
CA SER A 158 26.10 -9.81 -0.28
C SER A 158 24.80 -9.76 -1.09
N TRP A 159 23.99 -8.70 -0.96
CA TRP A 159 22.69 -8.59 -1.62
C TRP A 159 22.74 -8.07 -3.07
N THR A 160 23.93 -7.94 -3.65
CA THR A 160 24.09 -7.49 -5.04
C THR A 160 23.27 -8.35 -6.02
N LYS A 161 22.41 -7.70 -6.82
CA LYS A 161 21.48 -8.35 -7.78
C LYS A 161 20.65 -9.51 -7.18
N LYS A 162 20.18 -9.35 -5.94
CA LYS A 162 19.43 -10.38 -5.21
C LYS A 162 17.92 -10.29 -5.42
N PHE A 163 17.36 -9.09 -5.52
CA PHE A 163 15.92 -8.87 -5.43
C PHE A 163 15.26 -8.71 -6.80
N ASP A 164 14.14 -9.41 -6.98
CA ASP A 164 13.27 -9.30 -8.15
C ASP A 164 12.35 -8.08 -8.04
N TRP A 165 11.94 -7.76 -6.81
CA TRP A 165 11.03 -6.66 -6.54
C TRP A 165 11.41 -5.97 -5.22
N ILE A 166 11.48 -4.64 -5.25
CA ILE A 166 11.67 -3.81 -4.08
C ILE A 166 10.48 -2.87 -3.94
N THR A 167 9.85 -2.83 -2.77
CA THR A 167 8.81 -1.87 -2.41
C THR A 167 9.38 -0.81 -1.48
N MET A 168 9.04 0.44 -1.73
CA MET A 168 9.29 1.59 -0.86
C MET A 168 7.98 2.37 -0.77
N VAL A 169 7.35 2.37 0.40
CA VAL A 169 6.01 2.95 0.60
C VAL A 169 6.05 3.95 1.74
N ASP A 170 5.98 5.24 1.40
CA ASP A 170 6.15 6.37 2.31
C ASP A 170 7.49 6.32 3.07
N VAL A 171 8.60 6.18 2.32
CA VAL A 171 9.95 6.01 2.92
C VAL A 171 10.98 6.95 2.33
N LEU A 172 11.04 7.12 1.01
CA LEU A 172 12.17 7.81 0.36
C LEU A 172 12.36 9.24 0.90
N HIS A 173 11.25 9.93 1.14
CA HIS A 173 11.24 11.29 1.69
C HIS A 173 11.64 11.38 3.16
N ASP A 174 11.61 10.28 3.91
CA ASP A 174 12.01 10.25 5.33
C ASP A 174 13.48 9.88 5.52
N LEU A 175 14.17 9.45 4.45
CA LEU A 175 15.54 8.97 4.57
C LEU A 175 16.51 10.11 4.88
N PRO A 176 17.50 9.88 5.78
CA PRO A 176 18.53 10.87 6.05
C PRO A 176 19.43 11.10 4.83
N ASN A 177 19.67 10.06 4.02
CA ASN A 177 20.54 10.09 2.85
C ASN A 177 19.92 9.36 1.64
N PRO A 178 18.91 9.94 0.97
CA PRO A 178 18.15 9.25 -0.09
C PRO A 178 19.01 8.82 -1.26
N ASN A 179 20.04 9.60 -1.63
CA ASN A 179 20.96 9.26 -2.72
C ASN A 179 21.79 8.00 -2.43
N LEU A 180 22.23 7.82 -1.18
CA LEU A 180 22.97 6.62 -0.77
C LEU A 180 22.04 5.40 -0.83
N SER A 181 20.82 5.53 -0.31
CA SER A 181 19.82 4.47 -0.35
C SER A 181 19.43 4.11 -1.78
N ILE A 182 19.21 5.07 -2.67
CA ILE A 182 18.93 4.80 -4.09
C ILE A 182 20.10 4.05 -4.75
N SER A 183 21.35 4.42 -4.45
CA SER A 183 22.53 3.72 -4.96
C SER A 183 22.57 2.27 -4.48
N ASP A 184 22.27 2.03 -3.21
CA ASP A 184 22.18 0.68 -2.65
C ASP A 184 21.03 -0.13 -3.24
N ILE A 185 19.83 0.46 -3.34
CA ILE A 185 18.67 -0.15 -4.01
C ILE A 185 19.03 -0.58 -5.43
N LYS A 186 19.69 0.31 -6.21
CA LYS A 186 20.13 -0.01 -7.57
C LYS A 186 21.13 -1.16 -7.62
N ARG A 187 22.02 -1.29 -6.63
CA ARG A 187 23.00 -2.38 -6.52
C ARG A 187 22.33 -3.72 -6.22
N ILE A 188 21.35 -3.73 -5.32
CA ILE A 188 20.73 -4.97 -4.84
C ILE A 188 19.61 -5.48 -5.76
N LEU A 189 19.06 -4.60 -6.61
CA LEU A 189 18.07 -4.95 -7.62
C LEU A 189 18.71 -5.79 -8.74
N LYS A 190 18.01 -6.81 -9.22
CA LYS A 190 18.38 -7.52 -10.44
C LYS A 190 18.27 -6.61 -11.65
N ASP A 191 18.92 -6.99 -12.76
CA ASP A 191 18.90 -6.21 -14.00
C ASP A 191 17.48 -6.08 -14.59
N ASP A 192 16.63 -7.09 -14.37
CA ASP A 192 15.22 -7.16 -14.75
C ASP A 192 14.26 -6.91 -13.57
N GLY A 193 14.80 -6.52 -12.41
CA GLY A 193 14.01 -6.28 -11.21
C GLY A 193 13.21 -4.97 -11.30
N ILE A 194 12.14 -4.90 -10.53
CA ILE A 194 11.28 -3.71 -10.45
C ILE A 194 11.35 -3.05 -9.08
N VAL A 195 11.20 -1.72 -9.06
CA VAL A 195 11.01 -0.94 -7.83
C VAL A 195 9.63 -0.32 -7.87
N SER A 196 8.81 -0.59 -6.84
CA SER A 196 7.56 0.14 -6.60
C SER A 196 7.81 1.20 -5.55
N LEU A 197 7.84 2.45 -6.00
CA LEU A 197 7.95 3.63 -5.14
C LEU A 197 6.56 4.27 -5.01
N ILE A 198 6.05 4.33 -3.79
CA ILE A 198 4.78 4.96 -3.46
C ILE A 198 5.11 6.05 -2.45
N ASP A 199 4.98 7.30 -2.87
CA ASP A 199 5.27 8.46 -2.05
C ASP A 199 4.23 9.56 -2.26
N PRO A 200 4.13 10.52 -1.34
CA PRO A 200 3.21 11.65 -1.45
C PRO A 200 3.49 12.47 -2.71
N CYS A 201 2.47 12.59 -3.57
CA CYS A 201 2.55 13.45 -4.76
C CYS A 201 2.20 14.89 -4.39
N VAL A 202 3.20 15.66 -3.96
CA VAL A 202 3.09 17.10 -3.69
C VAL A 202 4.10 17.81 -4.56
N HIS A 203 3.73 18.96 -5.09
CA HIS A 203 4.62 19.72 -5.95
C HIS A 203 5.73 20.39 -5.12
N SER A 204 6.98 20.33 -5.58
CA SER A 204 8.12 20.95 -4.85
C SER A 204 7.99 22.48 -4.78
N ASP A 205 7.48 23.14 -5.83
CA ASP A 205 7.07 24.56 -5.75
C ASP A 205 5.75 24.72 -4.98
N HIS A 206 5.82 25.34 -3.81
CA HIS A 206 4.68 25.61 -2.92
C HIS A 206 3.55 26.38 -3.61
N LYS A 207 3.85 27.23 -4.60
CA LYS A 207 2.82 28.00 -5.33
C LYS A 207 1.87 27.09 -6.09
N MET A 208 2.36 25.93 -6.54
CA MET A 208 1.58 24.94 -7.26
C MET A 208 0.72 24.08 -6.33
N ASN A 209 0.92 24.18 -5.00
CA ASN A 209 0.12 23.47 -3.99
C ASN A 209 -1.06 24.31 -3.46
N LEU A 210 -1.22 25.56 -3.91
CA LEU A 210 -2.29 26.45 -3.45
C LEU A 210 -3.67 25.83 -3.74
N GLY A 211 -4.49 25.66 -2.69
CA GLY A 211 -5.82 25.07 -2.80
C GLY A 211 -5.86 23.53 -2.82
N ASN A 212 -4.70 22.85 -2.84
CA ASN A 212 -4.62 21.39 -2.79
C ASN A 212 -4.76 20.90 -1.34
N GLN A 213 -5.93 20.38 -0.99
CA GLN A 213 -6.22 19.91 0.38
C GLN A 213 -5.39 18.69 0.78
N SER A 214 -5.04 17.82 -0.17
CA SER A 214 -4.16 16.68 0.10
C SER A 214 -2.74 17.17 0.42
N ALA A 215 -2.22 18.15 -0.31
CA ALA A 215 -0.93 18.76 -0.01
C ALA A 215 -0.93 19.41 1.39
N ALA A 216 -2.00 20.11 1.76
CA ALA A 216 -2.13 20.73 3.09
C ALA A 216 -2.06 19.68 4.22
N MET A 217 -2.74 18.55 4.08
CA MET A 217 -2.63 17.43 5.03
C MET A 217 -1.21 16.88 5.08
N LEU A 218 -0.57 16.67 3.93
CA LEU A 218 0.78 16.11 3.83
C LEU A 218 1.83 17.02 4.49
N TYR A 219 1.69 18.35 4.39
CA TYR A 219 2.54 19.28 5.13
C TYR A 219 2.47 19.11 6.66
N VAL A 220 1.32 18.72 7.22
CA VAL A 220 1.21 18.43 8.66
C VAL A 220 2.05 17.21 9.03
N PHE A 221 1.97 16.14 8.23
CA PHE A 221 2.85 14.98 8.41
C PHE A 221 4.32 15.38 8.27
N SER A 222 4.65 16.27 7.34
CA SER A 222 5.99 16.84 7.17
C SER A 222 6.57 17.38 8.46
N THR A 223 5.81 18.24 9.14
CA THR A 223 6.32 19.01 10.28
C THR A 223 6.45 18.17 11.53
N PHE A 224 5.55 17.20 11.74
CA PHE A 224 5.48 16.46 13.00
C PHE A 224 6.14 15.08 12.96
N LEU A 225 6.35 14.52 11.77
CA LEU A 225 6.86 13.15 11.62
C LEU A 225 8.08 13.12 10.69
N ARG A 226 7.94 13.60 9.46
CA ARG A 226 8.95 13.42 8.39
C ARG A 226 10.26 14.13 8.67
N LEU A 227 10.19 15.44 8.95
CA LEU A 227 11.36 16.24 9.27
C LEU A 227 12.10 15.72 10.52
N PRO A 228 11.43 15.41 11.64
CA PRO A 228 12.08 14.73 12.77
C PRO A 228 12.78 13.41 12.41
N CYS A 229 12.17 12.59 11.55
CA CYS A 229 12.76 11.32 11.11
C CYS A 229 13.97 11.51 10.20
N SER A 230 13.86 12.35 9.16
CA SER A 230 14.96 12.62 8.22
C SER A 230 16.15 13.26 8.92
N MET A 231 15.90 14.10 9.93
CA MET A 231 16.93 14.75 10.74
C MET A 231 17.45 13.89 11.92
N SER A 232 17.10 12.60 11.98
CA SER A 232 17.47 11.73 13.11
C SER A 232 18.97 11.39 13.18
N ARG A 233 19.72 11.55 12.07
CA ARG A 233 21.16 11.26 11.96
C ARG A 233 21.87 12.34 11.16
N GLU A 234 23.11 12.65 11.52
CA GLU A 234 23.94 13.62 10.78
C GLU A 234 24.95 12.90 9.89
N PRO A 235 25.13 13.31 8.61
CA PRO A 235 24.41 14.39 7.93
C PRO A 235 23.01 13.97 7.46
N ALA A 236 22.06 14.90 7.51
CA ALA A 236 20.67 14.71 7.06
C ALA A 236 20.30 15.64 5.90
N ALA A 237 19.55 15.11 4.93
CA ALA A 237 18.94 15.92 3.86
C ALA A 237 17.79 16.82 4.35
N ALA A 238 17.19 16.50 5.52
CA ALA A 238 16.07 17.20 6.14
C ALA A 238 14.83 17.23 5.24
N ASN A 239 14.49 16.05 4.74
CA ASN A 239 13.49 15.89 3.70
C ASN A 239 12.04 15.95 4.24
N GLY A 240 11.19 16.73 3.58
CA GLY A 240 9.78 16.97 3.89
C GLY A 240 8.83 16.57 2.75
N SER A 241 7.62 17.14 2.75
CA SER A 241 6.55 16.69 1.84
C SER A 241 6.60 17.30 0.45
N ALA A 242 7.28 18.43 0.26
CA ALA A 242 7.30 19.16 -1.01
C ALA A 242 8.75 19.24 -1.51
N GLU A 243 9.21 18.14 -2.09
CA GLU A 243 10.60 17.94 -2.50
C GLU A 243 10.72 17.36 -3.89
#